data_AF-A0A937B703-F1
#
_entry.id   AF-A0A937B703-F1
#
_cell.length_a   1.000
_cell.length_b   1.000
_cell.length_c   1.000
_cell.angle_alpha   90.00
_cell.angle_beta   90.00
_cell.angle_gamma   90.00
#
_symmetry.space_group_name_H-M   'P 1'
#
loop_
_entity.id
_entity.type
_entity.pdbx_description
1 polymer ?
#
loop_
_entity_poly.entity_id
_entity_poly.type
_entity_poly.pdbx_seq_one_letter_code
_entity_poly.pdbx_strand_id
1 'polypeptide(L)'
;MATFCNPPNGIKINEKLFCDQTEISNIGWLEYMVWTKRVFGKNSLEYKSTLPNKSIWRDKDLEHYSIKDWNLTNFRFAEFPIVGITQEQAMNYSIWRTDRVFEMFLNVNLIIKSPKETTKENYFTVEKYFSGKMNIEPDTAYLYYPEFRLPNLYERTLILHYSDSVDNAYQLTNDCKKCWLDYYKTSKDSNSKRIIKLEEPVRQELKVPCIAPNGLHHIRGNVREWVIEPRIAVGECRINLAEKETIKNQDIFLQIK
;
A
#
# COMPACT_ATOMS: atom_id res chain seq x y z
N MET A 1 -21.31 -2.43 -23.76
CA MET A 1 -20.33 -1.54 -23.09
C MET A 1 -19.58 -2.39 -22.10
N ALA A 2 -18.24 -2.42 -22.14
CA ALA A 2 -17.45 -3.16 -21.15
C ALA A 2 -17.68 -2.53 -19.77
N THR A 3 -18.01 -3.34 -18.77
CA THR A 3 -18.28 -2.87 -17.42
C THR A 3 -16.93 -2.63 -16.74
N PHE A 4 -16.39 -1.41 -16.85
CA PHE A 4 -15.14 -1.05 -16.19
C PHE A 4 -15.34 -1.07 -14.68
N CYS A 5 -14.64 -1.95 -13.97
CA CYS A 5 -14.72 -2.01 -12.52
C CYS A 5 -13.61 -1.16 -11.90
N ASN A 6 -14.00 -0.17 -11.10
CA ASN A 6 -13.04 0.63 -10.36
C ASN A 6 -12.27 -0.27 -9.37
N PRO A 7 -10.94 -0.13 -9.26
CA PRO A 7 -10.17 -0.87 -8.28
C PRO A 7 -10.67 -0.58 -6.86
N PRO A 8 -10.81 -1.59 -5.99
CA PRO A 8 -11.17 -1.37 -4.59
C PRO A 8 -10.17 -0.44 -3.91
N ASN A 9 -10.67 0.56 -3.17
CA ASN A 9 -9.90 1.64 -2.53
C ASN A 9 -9.07 2.53 -3.50
N GLY A 10 -9.28 2.42 -4.82
CA GLY A 10 -8.55 3.21 -5.80
C GLY A 10 -9.23 4.54 -6.11
N ILE A 11 -8.46 5.63 -6.00
CA ILE A 11 -8.85 6.97 -6.43
C ILE A 11 -8.44 7.17 -7.90
N LYS A 12 -9.37 7.62 -8.74
CA LYS A 12 -9.09 7.94 -10.15
C LYS A 12 -8.26 9.22 -10.23
N ILE A 13 -7.01 9.10 -10.69
CA ILE A 13 -6.09 10.23 -10.90
C ILE A 13 -6.28 10.80 -12.31
N ASN A 14 -6.40 9.94 -13.31
CA ASN A 14 -6.74 10.29 -14.69
C ASN A 14 -7.45 9.11 -15.38
N GLU A 15 -7.66 9.18 -16.70
CA GLU A 15 -8.38 8.14 -17.46
C GLU A 15 -7.77 6.73 -17.40
N LYS A 16 -6.47 6.61 -17.11
CA LYS A 16 -5.75 5.32 -17.10
C LYS A 16 -5.02 5.02 -15.80
N LEU A 17 -5.02 5.95 -14.84
CA LEU A 17 -4.26 5.86 -13.61
C LEU A 17 -5.20 5.96 -12.41
N PHE A 18 -5.13 4.93 -11.57
CA PHE A 18 -5.73 4.89 -10.24
C PHE A 18 -4.61 4.75 -9.22
N CYS A 19 -4.81 5.25 -8.01
CA CYS A 19 -3.87 5.12 -6.89
C CYS A 19 -4.64 4.71 -5.64
N ASP A 20 -4.06 3.85 -4.80
CA ASP A 20 -4.67 3.55 -3.52
C ASP A 20 -4.83 4.81 -2.67
N GLN A 21 -6.00 4.94 -2.06
CA GLN A 21 -6.32 6.10 -1.22
C GLN A 21 -5.33 6.28 -0.05
N THR A 22 -4.93 5.17 0.55
CA THR A 22 -4.06 5.10 1.71
C THR A 22 -2.94 4.13 1.41
N GLU A 23 -1.99 4.01 2.32
CA GLU A 23 -0.94 3.02 2.15
C GLU A 23 -1.45 1.62 2.48
N ILE A 24 -0.73 0.59 2.04
CA ILE A 24 -1.09 -0.80 2.36
C ILE A 24 -0.92 -1.04 3.86
N SER A 25 -1.99 -1.50 4.51
CA SER A 25 -1.98 -1.80 5.93
C SER A 25 -1.35 -3.17 6.24
N ASN A 26 -0.94 -3.33 7.50
CA ASN A 26 -0.52 -4.61 8.07
C ASN A 26 -1.58 -5.71 7.87
N ILE A 27 -2.87 -5.41 8.01
CA ILE A 27 -3.95 -6.37 7.75
C ILE A 27 -4.01 -6.78 6.28
N GLY A 28 -3.86 -5.84 5.34
CA GLY A 28 -3.80 -6.14 3.90
C GLY A 28 -2.60 -7.03 3.54
N TRP A 29 -1.45 -6.84 4.20
CA TRP A 29 -0.29 -7.72 4.02
C TRP A 29 -0.49 -9.10 4.66
N LEU A 30 -1.13 -9.16 5.82
CA LEU A 30 -1.47 -10.42 6.48
C LEU A 30 -2.41 -11.28 5.62
N GLU A 31 -3.36 -10.68 4.91
CA GLU A 31 -4.22 -11.38 3.95
C GLU A 31 -3.39 -12.07 2.86
N TYR A 32 -2.41 -11.36 2.29
CA TYR A 32 -1.47 -11.92 1.32
C TYR A 32 -0.69 -13.10 1.91
N MET A 33 -0.10 -12.92 3.10
CA MET A 33 0.63 -13.98 3.78
C MET A 33 -0.23 -15.22 4.06
N VAL A 34 -1.46 -15.02 4.56
CA VAL A 34 -2.41 -16.10 4.88
C VAL A 34 -2.83 -16.83 3.61
N TRP A 35 -3.13 -16.09 2.53
CA TRP A 35 -3.48 -16.67 1.26
C TRP A 35 -2.33 -17.53 0.71
N THR A 36 -1.10 -17.00 0.68
CA THR A 36 0.08 -17.71 0.16
C THR A 36 0.39 -18.94 1.01
N LYS A 37 0.26 -18.83 2.34
CA LYS A 37 0.41 -19.96 3.27
C LYS A 37 -0.59 -21.07 2.99
N ARG A 38 -1.84 -20.73 2.70
CA ARG A 38 -2.92 -21.68 2.41
C ARG A 38 -2.69 -22.40 1.08
N VAL A 39 -2.29 -21.67 0.04
CA VAL A 39 -2.12 -22.22 -1.32
C VAL A 39 -0.84 -23.05 -1.45
N PHE A 40 0.29 -22.55 -0.93
CA PHE A 40 1.61 -23.16 -1.13
C PHE A 40 2.15 -23.90 0.09
N GLY A 41 1.58 -23.65 1.27
CA GLY A 41 2.03 -24.23 2.54
C GLY A 41 3.06 -23.38 3.28
N LYS A 42 3.14 -23.54 4.61
CA LYS A 42 4.01 -22.74 5.51
C LYS A 42 5.51 -22.88 5.23
N ASN A 43 5.95 -24.00 4.64
CA ASN A 43 7.37 -24.27 4.41
C ASN A 43 7.83 -23.89 3.00
N SER A 44 6.90 -23.47 2.12
CA SER A 44 7.15 -23.09 0.74
C SER A 44 8.04 -21.85 0.61
N LEU A 45 8.72 -21.73 -0.53
CA LEU A 45 9.52 -20.54 -0.84
C LEU A 45 8.60 -19.34 -1.06
N GLU A 46 7.46 -19.57 -1.70
CA GLU A 46 6.40 -18.61 -1.96
C GLU A 46 5.90 -17.97 -0.67
N TYR A 47 5.59 -18.75 0.37
CA TYR A 47 5.18 -18.17 1.66
C TYR A 47 6.34 -17.46 2.37
N LYS A 48 7.55 -18.03 2.35
CA LYS A 48 8.70 -17.42 3.00
C LYS A 48 9.08 -16.08 2.38
N SER A 49 8.91 -15.91 1.06
CA SER A 49 9.17 -14.65 0.37
C SER A 49 8.15 -13.57 0.74
N THR A 50 6.99 -13.91 1.31
CA THR A 50 6.02 -12.91 1.81
C THR A 50 6.39 -12.33 3.19
N LEU A 51 7.34 -12.91 3.91
CA LEU A 51 7.64 -12.53 5.28
C LEU A 51 8.41 -11.20 5.32
N PRO A 52 7.87 -10.15 5.97
CA PRO A 52 8.63 -8.92 6.19
C PRO A 52 9.82 -9.17 7.11
N ASN A 53 10.85 -8.32 7.00
CA ASN A 53 11.95 -8.34 7.93
C ASN A 53 11.47 -7.91 9.33
N LYS A 54 11.52 -8.81 10.31
CA LYS A 54 11.05 -8.51 11.68
C LYS A 54 12.06 -7.74 12.52
N SER A 55 13.32 -7.66 12.09
CA SER A 55 14.37 -6.98 12.86
C SER A 55 14.11 -5.47 12.95
N ILE A 56 13.44 -4.91 11.95
CA ILE A 56 13.10 -3.48 11.89
C ILE A 56 12.13 -3.07 13.01
N TRP A 57 11.38 -4.02 13.58
CA TRP A 57 10.47 -3.79 14.71
C TRP A 57 11.14 -3.95 16.08
N ARG A 58 12.40 -4.40 16.12
CA ARG A 58 13.17 -4.67 17.35
C ARG A 58 14.32 -3.69 17.54
N ASP A 59 14.28 -2.56 16.84
CA ASP A 59 15.35 -1.59 16.95
C ASP A 59 15.43 -1.05 18.38
N LYS A 60 16.59 -1.21 19.02
CA LYS A 60 16.82 -0.79 20.41
C LYS A 60 16.68 0.71 20.57
N ASP A 61 16.93 1.47 19.52
CA ASP A 61 16.74 2.91 19.53
C ASP A 61 15.25 3.30 19.60
N LEU A 62 14.34 2.39 19.20
CA LEU A 62 12.89 2.53 19.36
C LEU A 62 12.36 2.03 20.71
N GLU A 63 13.14 1.25 21.47
CA GLU A 63 12.75 0.74 22.80
C GLU A 63 12.49 1.88 23.79
N HIS A 64 13.18 3.02 23.63
CA HIS A 64 12.98 4.22 24.44
C HIS A 64 11.64 4.93 24.21
N TYR A 65 10.91 4.61 23.13
CA TYR A 65 9.71 5.32 22.68
C TYR A 65 8.39 4.56 22.92
N SER A 66 8.37 3.56 23.80
CA SER A 66 7.17 2.75 24.10
C SER A 66 6.63 1.94 22.90
N ILE A 67 7.47 1.69 21.89
CA ILE A 67 7.12 0.93 20.67
C ILE A 67 7.48 -0.56 20.81
N LYS A 68 7.77 -1.00 22.04
CA LYS A 68 8.33 -2.31 22.39
C LYS A 68 7.52 -3.51 21.85
N ASP A 69 6.24 -3.31 21.57
CA ASP A 69 5.30 -4.34 21.13
C ASP A 69 4.86 -4.22 19.67
N TRP A 70 5.48 -3.33 18.87
CA TRP A 70 5.15 -3.22 17.45
C TRP A 70 5.45 -4.54 16.75
N ASN A 71 4.41 -5.17 16.21
CA ASN A 71 4.56 -6.37 15.40
C ASN A 71 3.36 -6.52 14.48
N LEU A 72 3.61 -7.11 13.30
CA LEU A 72 2.60 -7.39 12.28
C LEU A 72 1.39 -8.20 12.81
N THR A 73 1.61 -9.04 13.81
CA THR A 73 0.58 -9.95 14.36
C THR A 73 -0.29 -9.34 15.44
N ASN A 74 0.02 -8.13 15.90
CA ASN A 74 -0.69 -7.47 16.98
C ASN A 74 -1.83 -6.64 16.39
N PHE A 75 -3.06 -6.99 16.78
CA PHE A 75 -4.28 -6.35 16.28
C PHE A 75 -4.28 -4.83 16.46
N ARG A 76 -3.60 -4.30 17.49
CA ARG A 76 -3.46 -2.85 17.71
C ARG A 76 -2.82 -2.13 16.52
N PHE A 77 -1.96 -2.83 15.77
CA PHE A 77 -1.24 -2.28 14.63
C PHE A 77 -1.79 -2.75 13.27
N ALA A 78 -2.96 -3.40 13.25
CA ALA A 78 -3.56 -3.96 12.03
C ALA A 78 -3.77 -2.92 10.92
N GLU A 79 -4.18 -1.71 11.29
CA GLU A 79 -4.44 -0.60 10.36
C GLU A 79 -3.19 0.26 10.09
N PHE A 80 -2.03 -0.03 10.68
CA PHE A 80 -0.82 0.76 10.42
C PHE A 80 -0.17 0.32 9.10
N PRO A 81 0.61 1.20 8.44
CA PRO A 81 1.30 0.86 7.20
C PRO A 81 2.19 -0.36 7.40
N ILE A 82 2.27 -1.20 6.36
CA ILE A 82 3.24 -2.29 6.33
C ILE A 82 4.64 -1.71 6.17
N VAL A 83 5.59 -2.21 6.96
CA VAL A 83 7.00 -1.81 6.90
C VAL A 83 7.91 -3.04 6.92
N GLY A 84 9.16 -2.87 6.49
CA GLY A 84 10.14 -3.95 6.44
C GLY A 84 9.97 -4.88 5.24
N ILE A 85 9.41 -4.38 4.14
CA ILE A 85 9.28 -5.13 2.88
C ILE A 85 10.24 -4.61 1.81
N THR A 86 10.78 -5.50 1.01
CA THR A 86 11.62 -5.15 -0.14
C THR A 86 10.78 -4.70 -1.33
N GLN A 87 11.40 -4.01 -2.30
CA GLN A 87 10.74 -3.62 -3.55
C GLN A 87 10.19 -4.84 -4.31
N GLU A 88 10.89 -5.97 -4.28
CA GLU A 88 10.46 -7.21 -4.93
C GLU A 88 9.22 -7.81 -4.25
N GLN A 89 9.23 -7.87 -2.90
CA GLN A 89 8.05 -8.29 -2.15
C GLN A 89 6.85 -7.42 -2.49
N ALA A 90 7.10 -6.12 -2.64
CA ALA A 90 6.10 -5.16 -3.02
C ALA A 90 5.52 -5.46 -4.42
N MET A 91 6.35 -5.59 -5.45
CA MET A 91 5.88 -5.97 -6.80
C MET A 91 5.07 -7.27 -6.81
N ASN A 92 5.52 -8.29 -6.07
CA ASN A 92 4.81 -9.57 -5.94
C ASN A 92 3.43 -9.42 -5.28
N TYR A 93 3.31 -8.55 -4.27
CA TYR A 93 2.02 -8.21 -3.66
C TYR A 93 1.06 -7.56 -4.66
N SER A 94 1.54 -6.65 -5.50
CA SER A 94 0.71 -5.99 -6.52
C SER A 94 0.22 -6.99 -7.58
N ILE A 95 1.06 -7.93 -8.02
CA ILE A 95 0.65 -9.03 -8.91
C ILE A 95 -0.43 -9.88 -8.24
N TRP A 96 -0.19 -10.29 -6.99
CA TRP A 96 -1.16 -11.07 -6.22
C TRP A 96 -2.51 -10.35 -6.09
N ARG A 97 -2.50 -9.04 -5.79
CA ARG A 97 -3.73 -8.25 -5.65
C ARG A 97 -4.49 -8.13 -6.97
N THR A 98 -3.77 -8.00 -8.09
CA THR A 98 -4.36 -8.05 -9.44
C THR A 98 -5.13 -9.33 -9.65
N ASP A 99 -4.51 -10.49 -9.36
CA ASP A 99 -5.17 -11.79 -9.49
C ASP A 99 -6.41 -11.89 -8.58
N ARG A 100 -6.31 -11.48 -7.30
CA ARG A 100 -7.41 -11.61 -6.34
C ARG A 100 -8.60 -10.70 -6.66
N VAL A 101 -8.32 -9.45 -7.04
CA VAL A 101 -9.37 -8.48 -7.36
C VAL A 101 -10.08 -8.90 -8.65
N PHE A 102 -9.33 -9.35 -9.65
CA PHE A 102 -9.95 -9.84 -10.88
C PHE A 102 -10.73 -11.14 -10.66
N GLU A 103 -10.18 -12.10 -9.90
CA GLU A 103 -10.89 -13.31 -9.48
C GLU A 103 -12.21 -12.97 -8.78
N MET A 104 -12.19 -12.03 -7.85
CA MET A 104 -13.40 -11.56 -7.15
C MET A 104 -14.43 -11.00 -8.13
N PHE A 105 -14.02 -10.15 -9.07
CA PHE A 105 -14.94 -9.61 -10.07
C PHE A 105 -15.56 -10.69 -10.94
N LEU A 106 -14.76 -11.64 -11.44
CA LEU A 106 -15.28 -12.73 -12.26
C LEU A 106 -16.27 -13.61 -11.48
N ASN A 107 -16.03 -13.85 -10.18
CA ASN A 107 -16.95 -14.60 -9.32
C ASN A 107 -18.27 -13.86 -9.07
N VAL A 108 -18.21 -12.57 -8.72
CA VAL A 108 -19.41 -11.76 -8.45
C VAL A 108 -20.30 -11.68 -9.69
N ASN A 109 -19.70 -11.66 -10.88
CA ASN A 109 -20.42 -11.67 -12.15
C ASN A 109 -20.77 -13.08 -12.67
N LEU A 110 -20.54 -14.13 -11.86
CA LEU A 110 -20.88 -15.53 -12.18
C LEU A 110 -20.18 -16.11 -13.43
N ILE A 111 -19.05 -15.53 -13.83
CA ILE A 111 -18.25 -15.98 -14.99
C ILE A 111 -17.40 -17.19 -14.61
N ILE A 112 -16.79 -17.12 -13.43
CA ILE A 112 -16.07 -18.24 -12.83
C ILE A 112 -16.72 -18.60 -11.50
N LYS A 113 -16.43 -19.82 -11.04
CA LYS A 113 -16.76 -20.26 -9.70
C LYS A 113 -15.47 -20.69 -9.01
N SER A 114 -14.97 -19.85 -8.11
CA SER A 114 -13.78 -20.17 -7.34
C SER A 114 -14.01 -21.45 -6.54
N PRO A 115 -12.99 -22.32 -6.47
CA PRO A 115 -13.08 -23.56 -5.71
C PRO A 115 -13.28 -23.25 -4.23
N LYS A 116 -13.97 -24.15 -3.51
CA LYS A 116 -14.11 -24.04 -2.04
C LYS A 116 -12.76 -24.00 -1.34
N GLU A 117 -11.78 -24.75 -1.87
CA GLU A 117 -10.41 -24.79 -1.38
C GLU A 117 -9.45 -24.44 -2.51
N THR A 118 -8.64 -23.40 -2.27
CA THR A 118 -7.59 -22.97 -3.20
C THR A 118 -6.28 -23.70 -2.88
N THR A 119 -5.77 -24.45 -3.86
CA THR A 119 -4.52 -25.22 -3.80
C THR A 119 -3.54 -24.72 -4.86
N LYS A 120 -2.30 -25.22 -4.82
CA LYS A 120 -1.25 -24.89 -5.79
C LYS A 120 -1.64 -25.26 -7.24
N GLU A 121 -2.50 -26.24 -7.41
CA GLU A 121 -2.93 -26.73 -8.72
C GLU A 121 -4.05 -25.87 -9.31
N ASN A 122 -4.96 -25.37 -8.47
CA ASN A 122 -6.23 -24.77 -8.92
C ASN A 122 -6.35 -23.26 -8.71
N TYR A 123 -5.36 -22.59 -8.11
CA TYR A 123 -5.46 -21.15 -7.86
C TYR A 123 -5.53 -20.35 -9.16
N PHE A 124 -6.39 -19.32 -9.14
CA PHE A 124 -6.57 -18.39 -10.23
C PHE A 124 -5.35 -17.50 -10.43
N THR A 125 -4.99 -17.28 -11.69
CA THR A 125 -4.17 -16.14 -12.10
C THR A 125 -4.77 -15.55 -13.37
N VAL A 126 -4.56 -14.25 -13.56
CA VAL A 126 -4.96 -13.53 -14.77
C VAL A 126 -4.33 -14.19 -16.01
N GLU A 127 -3.06 -14.59 -15.92
CA GLU A 127 -2.36 -15.31 -17.00
C GLU A 127 -3.06 -16.63 -17.36
N LYS A 128 -3.42 -17.46 -16.36
CA LYS A 128 -4.10 -18.75 -16.60
C LYS A 128 -5.47 -18.56 -17.23
N TYR A 129 -6.18 -17.50 -16.84
CA TYR A 129 -7.49 -17.16 -17.40
C TYR A 129 -7.38 -16.82 -18.89
N PHE A 130 -6.54 -15.85 -19.26
CA PHE A 130 -6.42 -15.41 -20.66
C PHE A 130 -5.67 -16.39 -21.57
N SER A 131 -4.81 -17.26 -21.03
CA SER A 131 -4.13 -18.30 -21.81
C SER A 131 -4.99 -19.55 -22.06
N GLY A 132 -6.22 -19.61 -21.54
CA GLY A 132 -7.10 -20.76 -21.67
C GLY A 132 -6.72 -21.97 -20.81
N LYS A 133 -5.66 -21.87 -19.97
CA LYS A 133 -5.21 -22.96 -19.08
C LYS A 133 -6.27 -23.36 -18.04
N MET A 134 -7.29 -22.54 -17.81
CA MET A 134 -8.40 -22.84 -16.91
C MET A 134 -9.57 -23.59 -17.57
N ASN A 135 -9.50 -23.91 -18.86
CA ASN A 135 -10.63 -24.46 -19.65
C ASN A 135 -11.90 -23.58 -19.57
N ILE A 136 -11.71 -22.27 -19.47
CA ILE A 136 -12.76 -21.24 -19.49
C ILE A 136 -12.40 -20.29 -20.62
N GLU A 137 -13.33 -20.05 -21.52
CA GLU A 137 -13.15 -19.04 -22.57
C GLU A 137 -13.30 -17.64 -21.95
N PRO A 138 -12.33 -16.74 -22.11
CA PRO A 138 -12.43 -15.39 -21.55
C PRO A 138 -13.60 -14.62 -22.13
N ASP A 139 -14.46 -14.10 -21.25
CA ASP A 139 -15.57 -13.24 -21.66
C ASP A 139 -15.03 -11.89 -22.19
N THR A 140 -15.43 -11.54 -23.42
CA THR A 140 -15.10 -10.27 -24.08
C THR A 140 -15.54 -9.03 -23.31
N ALA A 141 -16.56 -9.14 -22.44
CA ALA A 141 -17.00 -8.04 -21.58
C ALA A 141 -15.99 -7.71 -20.46
N TYR A 142 -15.09 -8.64 -20.13
CA TYR A 142 -14.14 -8.56 -19.02
C TYR A 142 -12.68 -8.63 -19.50
N LEU A 143 -12.41 -8.06 -20.68
CA LEU A 143 -11.05 -7.93 -21.21
C LEU A 143 -10.21 -6.90 -20.43
N TYR A 144 -10.88 -5.95 -19.77
CA TYR A 144 -10.23 -4.90 -18.98
C TYR A 144 -10.37 -5.21 -17.49
N TYR A 145 -9.24 -5.19 -16.77
CA TYR A 145 -9.16 -5.42 -15.33
C TYR A 145 -8.16 -4.43 -14.71
N PRO A 146 -8.29 -4.11 -13.41
CA PRO A 146 -7.31 -3.27 -12.73
C PRO A 146 -6.00 -4.05 -12.53
N GLU A 147 -4.93 -3.56 -13.15
CA GLU A 147 -3.57 -4.04 -12.95
C GLU A 147 -2.90 -3.22 -11.84
N PHE A 148 -2.67 -3.84 -10.68
CA PHE A 148 -1.94 -3.24 -9.58
C PHE A 148 -0.44 -3.39 -9.80
N ARG A 149 0.30 -2.30 -9.61
CA ARG A 149 1.76 -2.24 -9.73
C ARG A 149 2.29 -1.02 -8.98
N LEU A 150 3.62 -0.98 -8.79
CA LEU A 150 4.26 0.22 -8.28
C LEU A 150 4.15 1.36 -9.30
N PRO A 151 3.92 2.61 -8.84
CA PRO A 151 3.98 3.76 -9.72
C PRO A 151 5.42 4.02 -10.17
N ASN A 152 5.60 4.55 -11.36
CA ASN A 152 6.89 5.16 -11.74
C ASN A 152 7.00 6.60 -11.22
N LEU A 153 8.17 7.22 -11.32
CA LEU A 153 8.41 8.59 -10.84
C LEU A 153 7.53 9.64 -11.52
N TYR A 154 7.17 9.43 -12.79
CA TYR A 154 6.26 10.34 -13.50
C TYR A 154 4.84 10.23 -12.96
N GLU A 155 4.32 9.02 -12.79
CA GLU A 155 3.01 8.74 -12.18
C GLU A 155 2.96 9.26 -10.74
N ARG A 156 4.05 9.10 -9.97
CA ARG A 156 4.17 9.69 -8.64
C ARG A 156 3.96 11.20 -8.67
N THR A 157 4.55 11.88 -9.65
CA THR A 157 4.41 13.33 -9.80
C THR A 157 2.97 13.72 -10.12
N LEU A 158 2.29 12.96 -10.99
CA LEU A 158 0.87 13.16 -11.30
C LEU A 158 -0.02 12.97 -10.06
N ILE A 159 0.24 11.92 -9.28
CA ILE A 159 -0.47 11.61 -8.03
C ILE A 159 -0.31 12.76 -7.01
N LEU A 160 0.91 13.31 -6.88
CA LEU A 160 1.17 14.45 -6.00
C LEU A 160 0.41 15.71 -6.46
N HIS A 161 0.44 16.02 -7.76
CA HIS A 161 -0.30 17.16 -8.31
C HIS A 161 -1.82 17.02 -8.11
N TYR A 162 -2.35 15.81 -8.29
CA TYR A 162 -3.75 15.52 -8.00
C TYR A 162 -4.07 15.77 -6.52
N SER A 163 -3.26 15.24 -5.60
CA SER A 163 -3.43 15.44 -4.16
C SER A 163 -3.45 16.93 -3.79
N ASP A 164 -2.46 17.69 -4.27
CA ASP A 164 -2.35 19.14 -4.00
C ASP A 164 -3.56 19.90 -4.54
N SER A 165 -4.07 19.52 -5.72
CA SER A 165 -5.26 20.11 -6.33
C SER A 165 -6.52 19.88 -5.48
N VAL A 166 -6.74 18.63 -5.05
CA VAL A 166 -7.88 18.23 -4.22
C VAL A 166 -7.85 18.93 -2.85
N ASP A 167 -6.69 18.95 -2.19
CA ASP A 167 -6.53 19.58 -0.89
C ASP A 167 -6.70 21.12 -0.98
N ASN A 168 -6.14 21.75 -2.02
CA ASN A 168 -6.34 23.19 -2.24
C ASN A 168 -7.82 23.53 -2.46
N ALA A 169 -8.53 22.75 -3.28
CA ALA A 169 -9.97 22.95 -3.51
C ALA A 169 -10.76 22.81 -2.20
N TYR A 170 -10.47 21.78 -1.40
CA TYR A 170 -11.13 21.55 -0.11
C TYR A 170 -10.85 22.66 0.92
N GLN A 171 -9.64 23.21 0.92
CA GLN A 171 -9.27 24.33 1.79
C GLN A 171 -10.00 25.62 1.43
N LEU A 172 -10.11 25.93 0.13
CA LEU A 172 -10.86 27.09 -0.34
C LEU A 172 -12.33 27.01 0.07
N THR A 173 -12.92 25.82 0.12
CA THR A 173 -14.31 25.63 0.55
C THR A 173 -14.53 25.71 2.06
N ASN A 174 -13.50 25.45 2.88
CA ASN A 174 -13.64 25.32 4.35
C ASN A 174 -12.92 26.41 5.17
N ASP A 175 -12.45 27.49 4.52
CA ASP A 175 -11.70 28.61 5.14
C ASP A 175 -10.54 28.17 6.07
N CYS A 176 -9.91 27.03 5.74
CA CYS A 176 -8.94 26.36 6.60
C CYS A 176 -7.50 26.78 6.28
N LYS A 177 -7.19 28.09 6.32
CA LYS A 177 -5.88 28.63 5.90
C LYS A 177 -4.72 28.30 6.85
N LYS A 178 -4.99 27.97 8.11
CA LYS A 178 -3.97 27.86 9.17
C LYS A 178 -3.42 26.45 9.39
N CYS A 179 -4.15 25.40 9.02
CA CYS A 179 -3.85 24.03 9.42
C CYS A 179 -2.76 23.34 8.57
N TRP A 180 -2.62 23.71 7.29
CA TRP A 180 -1.73 23.02 6.35
C TRP A 180 -0.24 23.25 6.65
N LEU A 181 0.14 24.49 6.94
CA LEU A 181 1.51 24.84 7.34
C LEU A 181 1.93 24.17 8.67
N ASP A 182 1.03 24.06 9.63
CA ASP A 182 1.36 23.49 10.95
C ASP A 182 1.46 21.95 10.92
N TYR A 183 0.65 21.28 10.09
CA TYR A 183 0.74 19.83 9.87
C TYR A 183 2.12 19.44 9.30
N TYR A 184 2.61 20.16 8.29
CA TYR A 184 3.94 19.93 7.70
C TYR A 184 5.11 20.52 8.52
N LYS A 185 4.92 21.62 9.26
CA LYS A 185 6.02 22.18 10.10
C LYS A 185 6.46 21.25 11.21
N THR A 186 5.60 20.35 11.69
CA THR A 186 6.01 19.34 12.67
C THR A 186 7.03 18.32 12.13
N SER A 187 7.29 18.25 10.81
CA SER A 187 8.40 17.47 10.24
C SER A 187 9.71 18.27 10.03
N LYS A 188 9.68 19.60 10.13
CA LYS A 188 10.84 20.49 9.87
C LYS A 188 11.41 21.23 11.07
N ASP A 189 10.78 21.20 12.24
CA ASP A 189 11.33 21.85 13.43
C ASP A 189 12.54 21.08 14.00
N SER A 190 13.73 21.54 13.65
CA SER A 190 15.02 21.11 14.21
C SER A 190 15.21 21.47 15.70
N ASN A 191 14.37 22.35 16.25
CA ASN A 191 14.51 22.88 17.62
C ASN A 191 13.38 22.49 18.59
N SER A 192 12.35 21.76 18.16
CA SER A 192 11.46 21.11 19.12
C SER A 192 12.17 19.85 19.63
N LYS A 193 12.15 19.57 20.94
CA LYS A 193 12.58 18.27 21.47
C LYS A 193 11.89 17.19 20.62
N ARG A 194 12.63 16.52 19.73
CA ARG A 194 12.11 15.60 18.72
C ARG A 194 11.48 14.40 19.43
N ILE A 195 10.21 14.53 19.78
CA ILE A 195 9.37 13.39 20.14
C ILE A 195 9.22 12.62 18.82
N ILE A 196 9.83 11.44 18.73
CA ILE A 196 9.57 10.52 17.62
C ILE A 196 8.07 10.26 17.63
N LYS A 197 7.36 10.77 16.62
CA LYS A 197 5.95 10.47 16.41
C LYS A 197 5.86 9.12 15.73
N LEU A 198 5.09 8.20 16.31
CA LEU A 198 4.77 6.94 15.66
C LEU A 198 4.11 7.18 14.30
N GLU A 199 4.24 6.16 13.44
CA GLU A 199 3.40 6.00 12.26
C GLU A 199 1.92 6.13 12.65
N GLU A 200 1.11 6.59 11.72
CA GLU A 200 -0.34 6.68 11.88
C GLU A 200 -1.03 5.51 11.18
N PRO A 201 -2.19 5.04 11.70
CA PRO A 201 -3.05 4.11 10.99
C PRO A 201 -3.41 4.65 9.59
N VAL A 202 -3.31 3.81 8.55
CA VAL A 202 -3.59 4.17 7.14
C VAL A 202 -5.02 4.67 6.96
N ARG A 203 -5.98 4.02 7.65
CA ARG A 203 -7.37 4.45 7.71
C ARG A 203 -7.58 5.20 9.01
N GLN A 204 -7.18 6.46 9.01
CA GLN A 204 -7.56 7.34 10.08
C GLN A 204 -8.89 7.99 9.69
N GLU A 205 -9.91 7.90 10.56
CA GLU A 205 -10.99 8.89 10.61
C GLU A 205 -10.42 10.24 11.07
N LEU A 206 -9.33 10.69 10.45
CA LEU A 206 -8.74 11.97 10.67
C LEU A 206 -9.70 12.98 10.04
N LYS A 207 -10.51 13.58 10.89
CA LYS A 207 -10.99 14.94 10.67
C LYS A 207 -9.78 15.88 10.73
N VAL A 208 -8.82 15.72 9.83
CA VAL A 208 -7.80 16.74 9.58
C VAL A 208 -8.54 17.83 8.82
N PRO A 209 -8.68 19.04 9.40
CA PRO A 209 -9.53 20.09 8.82
C PRO A 209 -9.13 20.51 7.40
N CYS A 210 -7.93 20.14 6.95
CA CYS A 210 -7.32 20.56 5.69
C CYS A 210 -7.01 19.43 4.69
N ILE A 211 -7.41 18.18 4.95
CA ILE A 211 -7.28 17.07 3.99
C ILE A 211 -8.69 16.68 3.54
N ALA A 212 -8.88 16.53 2.23
CA ALA A 212 -10.19 16.14 1.72
C ALA A 212 -10.53 14.71 2.20
N PRO A 213 -11.73 14.45 2.75
CA PRO A 213 -12.13 13.11 3.22
C PRO A 213 -12.09 12.03 2.13
N ASN A 214 -12.24 12.43 0.87
CA ASN A 214 -12.18 11.55 -0.31
C ASN A 214 -10.84 11.71 -1.09
N GLY A 215 -9.85 12.36 -0.48
CA GLY A 215 -8.53 12.60 -1.05
C GLY A 215 -7.56 11.45 -0.81
N LEU A 216 -6.32 11.62 -1.28
CA LEU A 216 -5.21 10.72 -0.99
C LEU A 216 -4.63 11.06 0.38
N HIS A 217 -4.33 10.04 1.18
CA HIS A 217 -3.76 10.20 2.50
C HIS A 217 -2.28 9.82 2.52
N HIS A 218 -1.53 10.51 3.40
CA HIS A 218 -0.14 10.20 3.73
C HIS A 218 0.84 10.14 2.53
N ILE A 219 0.51 10.79 1.39
CA ILE A 219 1.35 10.73 0.17
C ILE A 219 2.71 11.44 0.29
N ARG A 220 2.93 12.23 1.34
CA ARG A 220 4.20 12.95 1.57
C ARG A 220 4.95 12.49 2.81
N GLY A 221 4.37 11.64 3.66
CA GLY A 221 4.90 11.32 4.98
C GLY A 221 4.36 9.99 5.51
N ASN A 222 4.48 9.77 6.83
CA ASN A 222 4.20 8.50 7.51
C ASN A 222 5.34 7.50 7.29
N VAL A 223 5.41 6.85 6.13
CA VAL A 223 6.55 6.02 5.71
C VAL A 223 6.86 6.24 4.23
N ARG A 224 8.04 5.78 3.79
CA ARG A 224 8.45 5.93 2.38
C ARG A 224 7.77 4.87 1.51
N GLU A 225 7.52 5.24 0.26
CA GLU A 225 6.80 4.38 -0.70
C GLU A 225 7.72 4.01 -1.86
N TRP A 226 7.77 2.72 -2.18
CA TRP A 226 8.45 2.16 -3.33
C TRP A 226 7.85 2.68 -4.63
N VAL A 227 8.73 3.03 -5.57
CA VAL A 227 8.38 3.23 -6.98
C VAL A 227 8.92 2.06 -7.80
N ILE A 228 8.61 1.96 -9.09
CA ILE A 228 9.11 0.87 -9.95
C ILE A 228 10.62 0.98 -10.20
N GLU A 229 11.19 2.18 -10.11
CA GLU A 229 12.61 2.42 -10.37
C GLU A 229 13.48 1.68 -9.34
N PRO A 230 14.53 0.93 -9.78
CA PRO A 230 15.26 0.03 -8.90
C PRO A 230 15.83 0.71 -7.66
N ARG A 231 15.48 0.20 -6.48
CA ARG A 231 15.97 0.68 -5.17
C ARG A 231 15.61 2.14 -4.86
N ILE A 232 14.59 2.69 -5.51
CA ILE A 232 14.10 4.05 -5.24
C ILE A 232 12.81 3.98 -4.44
N ALA A 233 12.73 4.82 -3.42
CA ALA A 233 11.51 5.09 -2.70
C ALA A 233 11.36 6.59 -2.45
N VAL A 234 10.13 7.06 -2.36
CA VAL A 234 9.75 8.46 -2.32
C VAL A 234 8.95 8.76 -1.05
N GLY A 235 8.78 10.05 -0.72
CA GLY A 235 8.13 10.50 0.50
C GLY A 235 9.07 10.60 1.70
N GLU A 236 8.54 11.09 2.81
CA GLU A 236 9.23 11.19 4.10
C GLU A 236 8.75 10.11 5.08
N CYS A 237 9.55 9.79 6.09
CA CYS A 237 9.15 8.93 7.22
C CYS A 237 9.05 9.78 8.50
N ARG A 238 8.07 9.51 9.35
CA ARG A 238 7.92 10.21 10.65
C ARG A 238 9.07 9.94 11.61
N ILE A 239 9.75 8.80 11.45
CA ILE A 239 10.99 8.48 12.12
C ILE A 239 12.13 9.03 11.26
N ASN A 240 12.35 10.34 11.35
CA ASN A 240 13.45 10.99 10.67
C ASN A 240 14.75 10.69 11.46
N LEU A 241 15.41 9.56 11.16
CA LEU A 241 16.81 9.28 11.54
C LEU A 241 17.73 10.23 10.73
N ALA A 242 17.57 11.53 10.95
CA ALA A 242 18.12 12.58 10.11
C ALA A 242 19.64 12.78 10.26
N GLU A 243 20.36 11.89 10.95
CA GLU A 243 21.81 11.94 11.05
C GLU A 243 22.40 10.52 11.08
N LYS A 244 22.73 9.99 9.90
CA LYS A 244 23.84 9.04 9.67
C LYS A 244 23.97 8.84 8.17
N GLU A 245 24.90 9.59 7.56
CA GLU A 245 25.43 9.41 6.20
C GLU A 245 26.09 8.03 5.95
N THR A 246 25.82 7.02 6.78
CA THR A 246 26.43 5.70 6.73
C THR A 246 25.46 4.60 7.18
N ILE A 247 24.17 4.74 6.89
CA ILE A 247 23.32 3.55 6.78
C ILE A 247 23.29 3.18 5.30
N LYS A 248 23.87 2.04 4.97
CA LYS A 248 23.57 1.32 3.73
C LYS A 248 22.07 0.98 3.78
N ASN A 249 21.24 1.95 3.41
CA ASN A 249 19.79 2.00 3.62
C ASN A 249 19.06 1.00 2.71
N GLN A 250 19.15 -0.28 3.05
CA GLN A 250 18.26 -1.31 2.56
C GLN A 250 17.13 -1.50 3.61
N ASP A 251 15.90 -1.19 3.19
CA ASP A 251 14.67 -1.89 3.60
C ASP A 251 13.93 -1.50 4.90
N ILE A 252 14.24 -0.39 5.58
CA ILE A 252 13.69 -0.18 6.93
C ILE A 252 12.23 0.36 6.96
N PHE A 253 11.80 1.20 6.01
CA PHE A 253 10.48 1.87 6.05
C PHE A 253 9.85 2.06 4.67
N LEU A 254 9.71 0.98 3.91
CA LEU A 254 9.38 1.03 2.49
C LEU A 254 8.12 0.20 2.21
N GLN A 255 7.14 0.79 1.52
CA GLN A 255 5.83 0.17 1.25
C GLN A 255 5.29 0.49 -0.15
N ILE A 256 4.04 0.14 -0.46
CA ILE A 256 3.40 0.37 -1.77
C ILE A 256 2.17 1.28 -1.63
N LYS A 257 1.84 1.98 -2.72
CA LYS A 257 0.53 2.56 -3.04
C LYS A 257 0.14 2.27 -4.49
#